data_AF-A0A2N2SUS1-F1
#
_entry.id   AF-A0A2N2SUS1-F1
#
_cell.length_a   1.000
_cell.length_b   1.000
_cell.length_c   1.000
_cell.angle_alpha   90.00
_cell.angle_beta   90.00
_cell.angle_gamma   90.00
#
_symmetry.space_group_name_H-M   'P 1'
#
loop_
_entity.id
_entity.type
_entity.pdbx_description
1 polymer ?
#
loop_
_entity_poly.entity_id
_entity_poly.type
_entity_poly.pdbx_seq_one_letter_code
_entity_poly.pdbx_strand_id
1 'polypeptide(L)'
;MNFQIAMFLGQDGVTNGAIYALLALSILLVFTVTRVLFIPQGEFVAFGALTMAAIQAGQATAVVWLLAGMAVVEATLDILHRLRSQGRFSIDILGFLKLAYPFALALVLYQLPLATLPMAIQAVLTFALIVPLGPLFYRLFYQPVANAPVLVLLIVSIAVHVAMVGIGLLIFGPSGAKTLPFSDASFPLGPITLNSQTLWVIAASLALIIALYQFFERT
;
A
#
# COMPACT_ATOMS: atom_id res chain seq x y z
N MET A 1 3.31 13.97 -36.29
CA MET A 1 2.60 13.73 -35.01
C MET A 1 1.35 14.61 -35.02
N ASN A 2 0.15 14.06 -34.85
CA ASN A 2 -1.11 14.84 -34.81
C ASN A 2 -1.25 15.52 -33.43
N PHE A 3 -1.74 16.76 -33.36
CA PHE A 3 -1.93 17.53 -32.12
C PHE A 3 -2.79 16.77 -31.10
N GLN A 4 -3.78 16.02 -31.57
CA GLN A 4 -4.63 15.19 -30.70
C GLN A 4 -3.86 14.05 -30.01
N ILE A 5 -2.94 13.39 -30.73
CA ILE A 5 -2.07 12.35 -30.16
C ILE A 5 -1.13 12.97 -29.12
N ALA A 6 -0.58 14.16 -29.42
CA ALA A 6 0.27 14.89 -28.49
C ALA A 6 -0.46 15.24 -27.20
N MET A 7 -1.74 15.65 -27.29
CA MET A 7 -2.57 15.95 -26.11
C MET A 7 -2.91 14.70 -25.29
N PHE A 8 -3.28 13.58 -25.92
CA PHE A 8 -3.50 12.32 -25.20
C PHE A 8 -2.23 11.85 -24.49
N LEU A 9 -1.10 11.84 -25.19
CA LEU A 9 0.18 11.41 -24.62
C LEU A 9 0.66 12.35 -23.51
N GLY A 10 0.38 13.65 -23.64
CA GLY A 10 0.65 14.64 -22.60
C GLY A 10 -0.18 14.40 -21.34
N GLN A 11 -1.48 14.14 -21.47
CA GLN A 11 -2.35 13.83 -20.34
C GLN A 11 -1.91 12.53 -19.62
N ASP A 12 -1.66 11.47 -20.38
CA ASP A 12 -1.19 10.20 -19.83
C ASP A 12 0.18 10.36 -19.16
N GLY A 13 1.08 11.12 -19.78
CA GLY A 13 2.40 11.44 -19.24
C GLY A 13 2.31 12.19 -17.91
N VAL A 14 1.45 13.20 -17.80
CA VAL A 14 1.25 13.95 -16.55
C VAL A 14 0.62 13.08 -15.47
N THR A 15 -0.39 12.29 -15.80
CA THR A 15 -1.10 11.44 -14.83
C THR A 15 -0.18 10.36 -14.26
N ASN A 16 0.51 9.63 -15.13
CA ASN A 16 1.47 8.60 -14.71
C ASN A 16 2.67 9.23 -14.02
N GLY A 17 3.17 10.36 -14.54
CA GLY A 17 4.27 11.11 -13.95
C GLY A 17 3.98 11.54 -12.51
N ALA A 18 2.75 11.97 -12.21
CA ALA A 18 2.35 12.33 -10.85
C ALA A 18 2.38 11.12 -9.88
N ILE A 19 1.90 9.95 -10.33
CA ILE A 19 1.95 8.72 -9.55
C ILE A 19 3.41 8.30 -9.29
N TYR A 20 4.24 8.31 -10.34
CA TYR A 20 5.66 7.95 -10.21
C TYR A 20 6.45 8.97 -9.39
N ALA A 21 6.09 10.26 -9.42
CA ALA A 21 6.69 11.27 -8.56
C ALA A 21 6.40 11.01 -7.08
N LEU A 22 5.16 10.67 -6.72
CA LEU A 22 4.82 10.24 -5.36
C LEU A 22 5.56 8.97 -4.96
N LEU A 23 5.64 7.99 -5.86
CA LEU A 23 6.35 6.74 -5.61
C LEU A 23 7.83 7.02 -5.34
N ALA A 24 8.48 7.80 -6.20
CA ALA A 24 9.86 8.20 -6.04
C ALA A 24 10.09 8.96 -4.72
N LEU A 25 9.21 9.91 -4.39
CA LEU A 25 9.25 10.63 -3.12
C LEU A 25 9.18 9.67 -1.94
N SER A 26 8.23 8.73 -1.94
CA SER A 26 8.09 7.75 -0.85
C SER A 26 9.31 6.85 -0.69
N ILE A 27 9.90 6.36 -1.79
CA ILE A 27 11.11 5.53 -1.76
C ILE A 27 12.30 6.34 -1.25
N LEU A 28 12.46 7.59 -1.72
CA LEU A 28 13.53 8.48 -1.27
C LEU A 28 13.42 8.81 0.23
N LEU A 29 12.20 9.04 0.73
CA LEU A 29 11.96 9.30 2.15
C LEU A 29 12.36 8.10 3.01
N VAL A 30 11.94 6.89 2.64
CA VAL A 30 12.33 5.66 3.34
C VAL A 30 13.85 5.46 3.27
N PHE A 31 14.44 5.63 2.08
CA PHE A 31 15.88 5.46 1.89
C PHE A 31 16.71 6.47 2.69
N THR A 32 16.28 7.72 2.76
CA THR A 32 17.02 8.78 3.49
C THR A 32 17.12 8.47 4.98
N VAL A 33 16.06 7.92 5.57
CA VAL A 33 16.02 7.62 7.00
C VAL A 33 16.60 6.23 7.33
N THR A 34 16.34 5.23 6.50
CA THR A 34 16.67 3.82 6.82
C THR A 34 17.83 3.23 6.02
N ARG A 35 18.25 3.90 4.93
CA ARG A 35 19.17 3.39 3.89
C ARG A 35 18.61 2.19 3.11
N VAL A 36 17.32 1.86 3.29
CA VAL A 36 16.64 0.80 2.55
C VAL A 36 16.08 1.38 1.26
N LEU A 37 16.56 0.89 0.11
CA LEU A 37 15.88 1.14 -1.16
C LEU A 37 14.64 0.23 -1.20
N PHE A 38 13.47 0.77 -0.87
CA PHE A 38 12.24 -0.01 -0.69
C PHE A 38 11.57 -0.35 -2.03
N ILE A 39 12.20 -1.26 -2.79
CA ILE A 39 11.73 -1.79 -4.07
C ILE A 39 10.29 -2.34 -3.98
N PRO A 40 9.87 -3.05 -2.91
CA PRO A 40 8.50 -3.55 -2.79
C PRO A 40 7.41 -2.47 -2.78
N GLN A 41 7.74 -1.18 -2.74
CA GLN A 41 6.77 -0.09 -2.76
C GLN A 41 5.79 -0.17 -3.95
N GLY A 42 6.25 -0.65 -5.12
CA GLY A 42 5.36 -0.88 -6.27
C GLY A 42 4.27 -1.93 -5.98
N GLU A 43 4.61 -2.96 -5.19
CA GLU A 43 3.67 -4.01 -4.79
C GLU A 43 2.61 -3.48 -3.83
N PHE A 44 2.94 -2.52 -2.97
CA PHE A 44 1.94 -1.85 -2.12
C PHE A 44 0.91 -1.08 -2.96
N VAL A 45 1.36 -0.40 -4.02
CA VAL A 45 0.45 0.28 -4.96
C VAL A 45 -0.43 -0.72 -5.69
N ALA A 46 0.16 -1.82 -6.19
CA ALA A 46 -0.59 -2.89 -6.86
C ALA A 46 -1.61 -3.56 -5.93
N PHE A 47 -1.19 -3.95 -4.72
CA PHE A 47 -2.05 -4.60 -3.73
C PHE A 47 -3.17 -3.65 -3.28
N GLY A 48 -2.89 -2.35 -3.17
CA GLY A 48 -3.92 -1.34 -2.92
C GLY A 48 -4.99 -1.29 -4.01
N ALA A 49 -4.57 -1.21 -5.28
CA ALA A 49 -5.50 -1.19 -6.41
C ALA A 49 -6.32 -2.48 -6.52
N LEU A 50 -5.66 -3.64 -6.41
CA LEU A 50 -6.31 -4.95 -6.52
C LEU A 50 -7.23 -5.25 -5.32
N THR A 51 -6.84 -4.83 -4.12
CA THR A 51 -7.70 -4.93 -2.93
C THR A 51 -8.95 -4.07 -3.05
N MET A 52 -8.80 -2.83 -3.51
CA MET A 52 -9.94 -1.95 -3.76
C MET A 52 -10.88 -2.56 -4.80
N ALA A 53 -10.34 -3.10 -5.89
CA ALA A 53 -11.13 -3.75 -6.94
C ALA A 53 -11.85 -5.01 -6.42
N ALA A 54 -11.19 -5.83 -5.60
CA ALA A 54 -11.80 -7.00 -4.98
C ALA A 54 -12.97 -6.61 -4.05
N ILE A 55 -12.78 -5.59 -3.21
CA ILE A 55 -13.83 -5.06 -2.33
C ILE A 55 -15.01 -4.53 -3.15
N GLN A 56 -14.74 -3.78 -4.23
CA GLN A 56 -15.77 -3.30 -5.16
C GLN A 56 -16.54 -4.44 -5.83
N ALA A 57 -15.86 -5.55 -6.14
CA ALA A 57 -16.47 -6.77 -6.65
C ALA A 57 -17.22 -7.60 -5.57
N GLY A 58 -17.28 -7.13 -4.32
CA GLY A 58 -17.94 -7.82 -3.22
C GLY A 58 -17.14 -8.98 -2.65
N GLN A 59 -15.85 -9.11 -3.00
CA GLN A 59 -15.00 -10.20 -2.59
C GLN A 59 -14.12 -9.81 -1.41
N ALA A 60 -14.19 -10.59 -0.33
CA ALA A 60 -13.26 -10.45 0.79
C ALA A 60 -11.86 -10.90 0.35
N THR A 61 -10.92 -9.96 0.30
CA THR A 61 -9.54 -10.22 -0.17
C THR A 61 -8.74 -11.07 0.81
N ALA A 62 -7.91 -11.99 0.30
CA ALA A 62 -7.02 -12.79 1.13
C ALA A 62 -5.82 -12.00 1.71
N VAL A 63 -5.65 -10.72 1.34
CA VAL A 63 -4.69 -9.81 1.98
C VAL A 63 -4.88 -9.75 3.50
N VAL A 64 -6.12 -9.89 3.99
CA VAL A 64 -6.38 -9.89 5.44
C VAL A 64 -5.67 -11.04 6.16
N TRP A 65 -5.54 -12.20 5.50
CA TRP A 65 -4.83 -13.36 6.03
C TRP A 65 -3.32 -13.21 5.96
N LEU A 66 -2.81 -12.52 4.92
CA LEU A 66 -1.41 -12.11 4.88
C LEU A 66 -1.09 -11.19 6.08
N LEU A 67 -1.94 -10.18 6.32
CA LEU A 67 -1.79 -9.27 7.45
C LEU A 67 -1.87 -10.01 8.79
N ALA A 68 -2.86 -10.90 8.95
CA ALA A 68 -3.01 -11.73 10.15
C ALA A 68 -1.80 -12.63 10.38
N GLY A 69 -1.30 -13.29 9.33
CA GLY A 69 -0.11 -14.14 9.40
C GLY A 69 1.13 -13.36 9.84
N MET A 70 1.36 -12.19 9.26
CA MET A 70 2.48 -11.33 9.66
C MET A 70 2.35 -10.82 11.10
N ALA A 71 1.14 -10.43 11.54
CA ALA A 71 0.88 -10.02 12.91
C ALA A 71 1.10 -11.16 13.93
N VAL A 72 0.70 -12.40 13.58
CA VAL A 72 0.97 -13.59 14.40
C VAL A 72 2.46 -13.86 14.51
N VAL A 73 3.20 -13.75 13.40
CA VAL A 73 4.66 -13.93 13.40
C VAL A 73 5.33 -12.86 14.26
N GLU A 74 4.96 -11.59 14.10
CA GLU A 74 5.46 -10.47 14.92
C GLU A 74 5.20 -10.71 16.41
N ALA A 75 3.97 -11.04 16.79
CA ALA A 75 3.59 -11.30 18.18
C ALA A 75 4.35 -12.51 18.76
N THR A 76 4.54 -13.55 17.97
CA THR A 76 5.30 -14.74 18.39
C THR A 76 6.76 -14.38 18.64
N LEU A 77 7.40 -13.63 17.74
CA LEU A 77 8.77 -13.17 17.93
C LEU A 77 8.89 -12.30 19.19
N ASP A 78 7.94 -11.40 19.45
CA ASP A 78 7.96 -10.56 20.66
C ASP A 78 7.86 -11.37 21.94
N ILE A 79 6.97 -12.36 21.97
CA ILE A 79 6.83 -13.28 23.11
C ILE A 79 8.13 -14.07 23.32
N LEU A 80 8.72 -14.61 22.25
CA LEU A 80 9.95 -15.38 22.32
C LEU A 80 11.13 -14.54 22.82
N HIS A 81 11.27 -13.30 22.36
CA HIS A 81 12.32 -12.39 22.84
C HIS A 81 12.14 -12.07 24.33
N ARG A 82 10.91 -11.83 24.79
CA ARG A 82 10.61 -11.57 26.21
C ARG A 82 10.86 -12.78 27.10
N LEU A 83 10.46 -13.96 26.64
CA LEU A 83 10.72 -15.21 27.36
C LEU A 83 12.22 -15.48 27.52
N ARG A 84 13.01 -15.28 26.45
CA ARG A 84 14.47 -15.50 26.49
C ARG A 84 15.22 -14.46 27.32
N SER A 85 14.78 -13.21 27.32
CA SER A 85 15.49 -12.11 28.01
C SER A 85 15.06 -11.94 29.47
N GLN A 86 13.78 -12.16 29.79
CA GLN A 86 13.21 -11.85 31.11
C GLN A 86 12.58 -13.05 31.81
N GLY A 87 12.50 -14.22 31.16
CA GLY A 87 11.92 -15.44 31.75
C GLY A 87 10.43 -15.35 32.07
N ARG A 88 9.72 -14.31 31.63
CA ARG A 88 8.29 -14.09 31.90
C ARG A 88 7.50 -13.98 30.60
N PHE A 89 6.38 -14.69 30.56
CA PHE A 89 5.36 -14.49 29.54
C PHE A 89 4.56 -13.23 29.89
N SER A 90 4.67 -12.18 29.07
CA SER A 90 3.83 -10.99 29.18
C SER A 90 3.46 -10.51 27.79
N ILE A 91 2.15 -10.36 27.55
CA ILE A 91 1.60 -9.67 26.39
C ILE A 91 1.03 -8.36 26.91
N ASP A 92 1.61 -7.25 26.46
CA ASP A 92 1.08 -5.93 26.82
C ASP A 92 -0.17 -5.64 25.99
N ILE A 93 -1.06 -4.78 26.48
CA ILE A 93 -2.32 -4.43 25.81
C ILE A 93 -2.12 -4.04 24.34
N LEU A 94 -1.04 -3.31 24.04
CA LEU A 94 -0.73 -2.89 22.68
C LEU A 94 -0.36 -4.07 21.76
N GLY A 95 0.36 -5.07 22.29
CA GLY A 95 0.68 -6.29 21.54
C GLY A 95 -0.56 -7.12 21.23
N PHE A 96 -1.47 -7.22 22.21
CA PHE A 96 -2.77 -7.85 21.99
C PHE A 96 -3.62 -7.11 20.95
N LEU A 97 -3.70 -5.78 21.02
CA LEU A 97 -4.45 -4.97 20.06
C LEU A 97 -3.91 -5.10 18.63
N LYS A 98 -2.58 -5.09 18.45
CA LYS A 98 -1.94 -5.33 17.14
C LYS A 98 -2.31 -6.70 16.58
N LEU A 99 -2.30 -7.73 17.41
CA LEU A 99 -2.65 -9.08 17.00
C LEU A 99 -4.15 -9.21 16.70
N ALA A 100 -5.01 -8.60 17.51
CA ALA A 100 -6.46 -8.67 17.36
C ALA A 100 -6.97 -7.88 16.14
N TYR A 101 -6.29 -6.79 15.77
CA TYR A 101 -6.65 -5.92 14.66
C TYR A 101 -6.97 -6.64 13.33
N PRO A 102 -6.08 -7.48 12.76
CA PRO A 102 -6.37 -8.16 11.50
C PRO A 102 -7.53 -9.16 11.59
N PHE A 103 -7.73 -9.81 12.73
CA PHE A 103 -8.87 -10.73 12.90
C PHE A 103 -10.19 -9.97 13.03
N ALA A 104 -10.19 -8.82 13.71
CA ALA A 104 -11.35 -7.94 13.73
C ALA A 104 -11.66 -7.41 12.32
N LEU A 105 -10.62 -7.03 11.55
CA LEU A 105 -10.79 -6.58 10.18
C LEU A 105 -11.29 -7.70 9.26
N ALA A 106 -10.83 -8.94 9.45
CA ALA A 106 -11.36 -10.11 8.75
C ALA A 106 -12.85 -10.28 9.03
N LEU A 107 -13.25 -10.23 10.30
CA LEU A 107 -14.66 -10.31 10.67
C LEU A 107 -15.48 -9.22 9.97
N VAL A 108 -15.00 -7.98 9.94
CA VAL A 108 -15.66 -6.87 9.24
C VAL A 108 -15.79 -7.15 7.74
N LEU A 109 -14.71 -7.61 7.08
CA LEU A 109 -14.70 -7.86 5.64
C LEU A 109 -15.63 -9.00 5.21
N TYR A 110 -15.70 -10.07 6.00
CA TYR A 110 -16.54 -11.23 5.67
C TYR A 110 -18.03 -11.03 6.01
N GLN A 111 -18.36 -10.06 6.88
CA GLN A 111 -19.73 -9.81 7.32
C GLN A 111 -20.40 -8.62 6.62
N LEU A 112 -19.63 -7.66 6.12
CA LEU A 112 -20.20 -6.50 5.43
C LEU A 112 -20.53 -6.80 3.96
N PRO A 113 -21.60 -6.20 3.40
CA PRO A 113 -21.92 -6.29 1.98
C PRO A 113 -21.01 -5.36 1.16
N LEU A 114 -19.74 -5.78 1.00
CA LEU A 114 -18.63 -4.96 0.47
C LEU A 114 -18.96 -4.19 -0.83
N ALA A 115 -19.62 -4.84 -1.79
CA ALA A 115 -19.95 -4.25 -3.09
C ALA A 115 -20.89 -3.04 -2.98
N THR A 116 -21.75 -3.01 -1.96
CA THR A 116 -22.78 -1.96 -1.77
C THR A 116 -22.32 -0.82 -0.87
N LEU A 117 -21.14 -0.96 -0.25
CA LEU A 117 -20.61 0.09 0.61
C LEU A 117 -20.26 1.34 -0.21
N PRO A 118 -20.44 2.54 0.36
CA PRO A 118 -19.92 3.77 -0.22
C PRO A 118 -18.42 3.65 -0.54
N MET A 119 -18.01 4.17 -1.69
CA MET A 119 -16.62 4.07 -2.17
C MET A 119 -15.59 4.60 -1.16
N ALA A 120 -15.94 5.63 -0.39
CA ALA A 120 -15.08 6.15 0.67
C ALA A 120 -14.80 5.09 1.76
N ILE A 121 -15.80 4.29 2.15
CA ILE A 121 -15.63 3.21 3.13
C ILE A 121 -14.79 2.08 2.53
N GLN A 122 -15.02 1.73 1.26
CA GLN A 122 -14.19 0.73 0.55
C GLN A 122 -12.71 1.17 0.49
N ALA A 123 -12.44 2.46 0.26
CA ALA A 123 -11.09 3.01 0.27
C ALA A 123 -10.47 2.95 1.67
N VAL A 124 -11.23 3.29 2.72
CA VAL A 124 -10.77 3.17 4.12
C VAL A 124 -10.45 1.72 4.49
N LEU A 125 -11.28 0.76 4.08
CA LEU A 125 -11.02 -0.68 4.30
C LEU A 125 -9.77 -1.14 3.56
N THR A 126 -9.56 -0.64 2.34
CA THR A 126 -8.33 -0.91 1.57
C THR A 126 -7.10 -0.38 2.30
N PHE A 127 -7.14 0.87 2.78
CA PHE A 127 -6.03 1.43 3.57
C PHE A 127 -5.80 0.68 4.88
N ALA A 128 -6.87 0.28 5.57
CA ALA A 128 -6.81 -0.52 6.79
C ALA A 128 -6.11 -1.88 6.57
N LEU A 129 -6.23 -2.46 5.37
CA LEU A 129 -5.51 -3.69 5.02
C LEU A 129 -4.05 -3.44 4.64
N ILE A 130 -3.79 -2.43 3.82
CA ILE A 130 -2.49 -2.26 3.15
C ILE A 130 -1.49 -1.47 3.99
N VAL A 131 -1.93 -0.41 4.69
CA VAL A 131 -1.03 0.47 5.44
C VAL A 131 -0.30 -0.29 6.57
N PRO A 132 -0.96 -1.14 7.38
CA PRO A 132 -0.28 -1.85 8.47
C PRO A 132 0.75 -2.88 7.98
N LEU A 133 0.67 -3.34 6.74
CA LEU A 133 1.71 -4.20 6.16
C LEU A 133 3.06 -3.48 6.15
N GLY A 134 3.13 -2.17 5.89
CA GLY A 134 4.39 -1.43 5.79
C GLY A 134 5.27 -1.56 7.05
N PRO A 135 4.77 -1.17 8.24
CA PRO A 135 5.48 -1.37 9.50
C PRO A 135 5.83 -2.83 9.81
N LEU A 136 4.94 -3.78 9.48
CA LEU A 136 5.20 -5.21 9.68
C LEU A 136 6.33 -5.70 8.78
N PHE A 137 6.35 -5.30 7.51
CA PHE A 137 7.43 -5.62 6.57
C PHE A 137 8.76 -5.05 7.07
N TYR A 138 8.77 -3.79 7.51
CA TYR A 138 9.97 -3.19 8.10
C TYR A 138 10.47 -4.02 9.29
N ARG A 139 9.59 -4.30 10.25
CA ARG A 139 9.95 -4.99 11.49
C ARG A 139 10.42 -6.43 11.28
N LEU A 140 9.79 -7.16 10.36
CA LEU A 140 10.07 -8.57 10.14
C LEU A 140 11.28 -8.80 9.22
N PHE A 141 11.47 -7.96 8.19
CA PHE A 141 12.49 -8.21 7.16
C PHE A 141 13.68 -7.26 7.21
N TYR A 142 13.48 -6.01 7.62
CA TYR A 142 14.53 -4.98 7.52
C TYR A 142 15.15 -4.64 8.88
N GLN A 143 14.35 -4.52 9.94
CA GLN A 143 14.83 -4.20 11.29
C GLN A 143 15.90 -5.18 11.81
N PRO A 144 15.81 -6.51 11.59
CA PRO A 144 16.84 -7.45 12.05
C PRO A 144 18.21 -7.24 11.39
N VAL A 145 18.23 -6.63 10.20
CA VAL A 145 19.43 -6.42 9.39
C VAL A 145 19.72 -4.93 9.16
N ALA A 146 19.14 -4.03 9.97
CA ALA A 146 19.24 -2.57 9.76
C ALA A 146 20.68 -2.01 9.83
N ASN A 147 21.58 -2.73 10.51
CA ASN A 147 23.00 -2.41 10.61
C ASN A 147 23.85 -2.97 9.46
N ALA A 148 23.25 -3.78 8.57
CA ALA A 148 23.96 -4.36 7.44
C ALA A 148 24.28 -3.29 6.37
N PRO A 149 25.27 -3.54 5.50
CA PRO A 149 25.57 -2.67 4.37
C PRO A 149 24.36 -2.48 3.44
N VAL A 150 24.30 -1.35 2.73
CA VAL A 150 23.22 -1.01 1.78
C VAL A 150 22.98 -2.11 0.75
N LEU A 151 24.05 -2.77 0.29
CA LEU A 151 23.95 -3.90 -0.64
C LEU A 151 23.14 -5.07 -0.06
N VAL A 152 23.26 -5.37 1.23
CA VAL A 152 22.47 -6.42 1.90
C VAL A 152 21.00 -6.01 2.00
N LEU A 153 20.73 -4.76 2.40
CA LEU A 153 19.37 -4.22 2.44
C LEU A 153 18.71 -4.23 1.05
N LEU A 154 19.49 -3.94 0.00
CA LEU A 154 19.04 -4.03 -1.39
C LEU A 154 18.68 -5.47 -1.78
N ILE A 155 19.53 -6.45 -1.45
CA ILE A 155 19.27 -7.89 -1.70
C ILE A 155 17.99 -8.34 -0.99
N VAL A 156 17.84 -7.97 0.29
CA VAL A 156 16.62 -8.25 1.06
C VAL A 156 15.41 -7.61 0.40
N SER A 157 15.53 -6.37 -0.07
CA SER A 157 14.44 -5.65 -0.74
C SER A 157 14.00 -6.32 -2.04
N ILE A 158 14.94 -6.80 -2.85
CA ILE A 158 14.65 -7.59 -4.06
C ILE A 158 13.95 -8.89 -3.69
N ALA A 159 14.44 -9.60 -2.66
CA ALA A 159 13.82 -10.86 -2.21
C ALA A 159 12.38 -10.65 -1.72
N VAL A 160 12.15 -9.59 -0.94
CA VAL A 160 10.80 -9.20 -0.48
C VAL A 160 9.91 -8.85 -1.67
N HIS A 161 10.41 -8.09 -2.65
CA HIS A 161 9.66 -7.74 -3.86
C HIS A 161 9.23 -8.99 -4.63
N VAL A 162 10.16 -9.91 -4.93
CA VAL A 162 9.86 -11.16 -5.64
C VAL A 162 8.86 -12.03 -4.86
N ALA A 163 9.01 -12.11 -3.53
CA ALA A 163 8.06 -12.82 -2.68
C ALA A 163 6.67 -12.17 -2.72
N MET A 164 6.59 -10.84 -2.66
CA MET A 164 5.32 -10.11 -2.76
C MET A 164 4.65 -10.28 -4.11
N VAL A 165 5.41 -10.28 -5.23
CA VAL A 165 4.86 -10.58 -6.56
C VAL A 165 4.22 -11.98 -6.56
N GLY A 166 4.92 -12.99 -6.03
CA GLY A 166 4.39 -14.35 -5.93
C GLY A 166 3.14 -14.44 -5.05
N ILE A 167 3.15 -13.79 -3.88
CA ILE A 167 1.98 -13.71 -2.98
C ILE A 167 0.82 -12.98 -3.65
N GLY A 168 1.08 -11.90 -4.38
CA GLY A 168 0.08 -11.15 -5.13
C GLY A 168 -0.62 -12.02 -6.18
N LEU A 169 0.15 -12.82 -6.93
CA LEU A 169 -0.41 -13.77 -7.88
C LEU A 169 -1.27 -14.86 -7.21
N LEU A 170 -0.90 -15.30 -6.01
CA LEU A 170 -1.72 -16.26 -5.25
C LEU A 170 -3.02 -15.64 -4.72
N ILE A 171 -2.97 -14.38 -4.27
CA ILE A 171 -4.12 -13.69 -3.67
C ILE A 171 -5.10 -13.20 -4.73
N PHE A 172 -4.60 -12.58 -5.80
CA PHE A 172 -5.42 -11.86 -6.79
C PHE A 172 -5.52 -12.59 -8.13
N GLY A 173 -4.70 -13.62 -8.36
CA GLY A 173 -4.59 -14.29 -9.65
C GLY A 173 -3.73 -13.51 -10.65
N PRO A 174 -3.55 -14.06 -11.87
CA PRO A 174 -2.75 -13.44 -12.93
C PRO A 174 -3.52 -12.35 -13.70
N SER A 175 -4.84 -12.24 -13.49
CA SER A 175 -5.69 -11.27 -14.15
C SER A 175 -5.58 -9.90 -13.47
N GLY A 176 -5.34 -8.86 -14.25
CA GLY A 176 -5.46 -7.49 -13.76
C GLY A 176 -6.91 -7.13 -13.43
N ALA A 177 -7.10 -6.19 -12.51
CA ALA A 177 -8.42 -5.64 -12.17
C ALA A 177 -8.43 -4.12 -12.37
N LYS A 178 -9.61 -3.57 -12.64
CA LYS A 178 -9.83 -2.11 -12.73
C LYS A 178 -10.81 -1.69 -11.64
N THR A 179 -10.49 -0.60 -10.95
CA THR A 179 -11.39 0.02 -9.99
C THR A 179 -12.43 0.88 -10.70
N LEU A 180 -13.56 1.09 -10.04
CA LEU A 180 -14.55 2.08 -10.47
C LEU A 180 -14.01 3.50 -10.29
N PRO A 181 -14.35 4.44 -11.18
CA PRO A 181 -13.99 5.84 -11.02
C PRO A 181 -14.71 6.45 -9.79
N PHE A 182 -14.09 7.45 -9.16
CA PHE A 182 -14.73 8.22 -8.08
C PHE A 182 -15.92 9.05 -8.58
N SER A 183 -15.94 9.42 -9.85
CA SER A 183 -17.01 10.16 -10.50
C SER A 183 -17.02 9.90 -12.00
N ASP A 184 -18.21 9.86 -12.61
CA ASP A 184 -18.39 9.66 -14.06
C ASP A 184 -18.27 10.96 -14.88
N ALA A 185 -17.93 12.07 -14.24
CA ALA A 185 -17.82 13.36 -14.90
C ALA A 185 -16.68 13.36 -15.93
N SER A 186 -16.99 13.85 -17.14
CA SER A 186 -16.03 14.08 -18.20
C SER A 186 -16.19 15.51 -18.73
N PHE A 187 -15.06 16.17 -18.94
CA PHE A 187 -15.01 17.56 -19.37
C PHE A 187 -14.47 17.63 -20.80
N PRO A 188 -15.24 18.11 -21.78
CA PRO A 188 -14.74 18.30 -23.13
C PRO A 188 -13.72 19.44 -23.15
N LEU A 189 -12.53 19.17 -23.65
CA LEU A 189 -11.42 20.12 -23.81
C LEU A 189 -10.92 20.08 -25.26
N GLY A 190 -11.63 20.81 -26.12
CA GLY A 190 -11.39 20.79 -27.56
C GLY A 190 -11.60 19.37 -28.13
N PRO A 191 -10.62 18.77 -28.82
CA PRO A 191 -10.74 17.43 -29.42
C PRO A 191 -10.54 16.27 -28.44
N ILE A 192 -10.29 16.54 -27.15
CA ILE A 192 -10.09 15.51 -26.12
C ILE A 192 -11.15 15.63 -25.01
N THR A 193 -11.38 14.54 -24.30
CA THR A 193 -12.23 14.51 -23.10
C THR A 193 -11.36 14.24 -21.89
N LEU A 194 -11.31 15.19 -20.96
CA LEU A 194 -10.65 14.99 -19.67
C LEU A 194 -11.61 14.26 -18.72
N ASN A 195 -11.22 13.06 -18.31
CA ASN A 195 -11.93 12.32 -17.28
C ASN A 195 -11.64 12.95 -15.90
N SER A 196 -12.68 13.12 -15.08
CA SER A 196 -12.55 13.58 -13.70
C SER A 196 -11.58 12.73 -12.85
N GLN A 197 -11.40 11.45 -13.16
CA GLN A 197 -10.43 10.60 -12.48
C GLN A 197 -8.98 11.08 -12.68
N THR A 198 -8.62 11.59 -13.87
CA THR A 198 -7.31 12.19 -14.12
C THR A 198 -7.09 13.41 -13.22
N LEU A 199 -8.11 14.26 -13.08
CA LEU A 199 -8.06 15.43 -12.21
C LEU A 199 -7.90 15.04 -10.73
N TRP A 200 -8.61 14.00 -10.28
CA TRP A 200 -8.46 13.45 -8.93
C TRP A 200 -7.05 12.94 -8.66
N VAL A 201 -6.43 12.22 -9.61
CA VAL A 201 -5.05 11.72 -9.46
C VAL A 201 -4.09 12.89 -9.32
N ILE A 202 -4.19 13.90 -10.19
CA ILE A 202 -3.31 15.07 -10.14
C ILE A 202 -3.51 15.85 -8.84
N ALA A 203 -4.76 16.13 -8.46
CA ALA A 203 -5.10 16.88 -7.25
C ALA A 203 -4.62 16.16 -5.98
N ALA A 204 -4.89 14.85 -5.86
CA ALA A 204 -4.44 14.05 -4.73
C ALA A 204 -2.90 13.98 -4.67
N SER A 205 -2.24 13.84 -5.82
CA SER A 205 -0.77 13.79 -5.88
C SER A 205 -0.14 15.10 -5.46
N LEU A 206 -0.62 16.23 -5.98
CA LEU A 206 -0.15 17.55 -5.57
C LEU A 206 -0.42 17.82 -4.10
N ALA A 207 -1.61 17.48 -3.61
CA ALA A 207 -1.95 17.64 -2.20
C ALA A 207 -1.02 16.84 -1.28
N LEU A 208 -0.72 15.59 -1.62
CA LEU A 208 0.21 14.75 -0.86
C LEU A 208 1.65 15.25 -0.93
N ILE A 209 2.13 15.66 -2.11
CA ILE A 209 3.48 16.24 -2.26
C ILE A 209 3.61 17.50 -1.41
N ILE A 210 2.64 18.41 -1.46
CA ILE A 210 2.63 19.65 -0.67
C ILE A 210 2.56 19.33 0.82
N ALA A 211 1.69 18.40 1.23
CA ALA A 211 1.57 17.99 2.63
C ALA A 211 2.89 17.41 3.17
N LEU A 212 3.55 16.54 2.40
CA LEU A 212 4.85 15.98 2.76
C LEU A 212 5.93 17.05 2.81
N TYR A 213 5.98 17.96 1.83
CA TYR A 213 6.91 19.08 1.83
C TYR A 213 6.77 19.96 3.09
N GLN A 214 5.54 20.36 3.41
CA GLN A 214 5.26 21.15 4.61
C GLN A 214 5.63 20.41 5.89
N PHE A 215 5.37 19.11 5.95
CA PHE A 215 5.78 18.27 7.08
C PHE A 215 7.31 18.30 7.24
N PHE A 216 8.08 17.95 6.21
CA PHE A 216 9.55 17.86 6.34
C PHE A 216 10.29 19.20 6.46
N GLU A 217 9.73 20.30 5.94
CA GLU A 217 10.41 21.60 6.01
C GLU A 217 10.03 22.39 7.28
N ARG A 218 8.87 22.11 7.88
CA ARG A 218 8.38 22.85 9.08
C ARG A 218 8.42 22.05 10.39
N THR A 219 8.78 20.77 10.38
CA THR A 219 9.03 19.98 11.61
C THR A 219 10.46 19.44 11.60
#